data_AF-A0A842T1W2-F1
#
_entry.id   AF-A0A842T1W2-F1
#
_cell.length_a   1.000
_cell.length_b   1.000
_cell.length_c   1.000
_cell.angle_alpha   90.00
_cell.angle_beta   90.00
_cell.angle_gamma   90.00
#
_symmetry.space_group_name_H-M   'P 1'
#
loop_
_entity.id
_entity.type
_entity.pdbx_description
1 polymer ?
#
loop_
_entity_poly.entity_id
_entity_poly.type
_entity_poly.pdbx_seq_one_letter_code
_entity_poly.pdbx_strand_id
1 'polypeptide(L)' 'MLDIPKYITMIKGHSSRFLRKEYKTFLQDKLWGAHFWSPGYFISSTGNVSIDVLNQEVENQRRKIALEH' A
#
# COMPACT_ATOMS: atom_id res chain seq x y z
N MET A 1 -6.47 2.38 -22.31
CA MET A 1 -6.84 1.60 -21.12
C MET A 1 -5.95 2.05 -19.97
N LEU A 2 -6.49 2.27 -18.76
CA LEU A 2 -5.70 2.74 -17.62
C LEU A 2 -4.78 1.61 -17.13
N ASP A 3 -3.47 1.88 -17.07
CA ASP A 3 -2.49 0.97 -16.46
C ASP A 3 -2.53 1.14 -14.94
N ILE A 4 -3.41 0.35 -14.32
CA ILE A 4 -3.69 0.41 -12.88
C ILE A 4 -2.43 0.19 -12.02
N PRO A 5 -1.60 -0.86 -12.24
CA PRO A 5 -0.35 -1.03 -11.49
C PRO A 5 0.57 0.19 -11.54
N LYS A 6 0.76 0.76 -12.73
CA LYS A 6 1.60 1.95 -12.90
C LYS A 6 1.02 3.15 -12.17
N TYR A 7 -0.30 3.32 -12.22
CA TYR A 7 -0.99 4.42 -11.55
C TYR A 7 -0.87 4.34 -10.01
N ILE A 8 -1.07 3.15 -9.44
CA ILE A 8 -0.90 2.91 -8.00
C ILE A 8 0.54 3.17 -7.56
N THR A 9 1.52 2.74 -8.36
CA THR A 9 2.95 2.99 -8.07
C THR A 9 3.25 4.50 -8.04
N MET A 10 2.71 5.26 -8.98
CA MET A 10 2.86 6.72 -9.01
C MET A 10 2.22 7.38 -7.78
N ILE A 11 1.01 6.98 -7.38
CA ILE A 11 0.33 7.52 -6.19
C ILE A 11 1.13 7.23 -4.92
N LYS A 12 1.53 5.96 -4.72
CA LYS A 12 2.30 5.54 -3.54
C LYS A 12 3.64 6.27 -3.46
N GLY A 13 4.32 6.44 -4.59
CA GLY A 13 5.59 7.18 -4.66
C GLY A 13 5.41 8.68 -4.37
N HIS A 14 4.44 9.32 -5.02
CA HIS A 14 4.20 10.75 -4.86
C HIS A 14 3.75 11.11 -3.43
N SER A 15 2.79 10.36 -2.89
CA SER A 15 2.31 10.55 -1.51
C SER A 15 3.42 10.33 -0.47
N SER A 16 4.24 9.28 -0.62
CA SER A 16 5.40 9.03 0.26
C SER A 16 6.38 10.19 0.24
N ARG A 17 6.76 10.67 -0.96
CA ARG A 17 7.70 11.80 -1.10
C ARG A 17 7.15 13.08 -0.49
N PHE A 18 5.88 13.39 -0.77
CA PHE A 18 5.21 14.58 -0.26
C PHE A 18 5.12 14.54 1.27
N LEU A 19 4.59 13.45 1.85
CA LEU A 19 4.40 13.34 3.30
C LEU A 19 5.72 13.33 4.07
N ARG A 20 6.76 12.68 3.56
CA ARG A 20 8.11 12.72 4.16
C ARG A 20 8.73 14.11 4.14
N LYS A 21 8.40 14.94 3.14
CA LYS A 21 8.87 16.33 3.05
C LYS A 21 8.15 17.21 4.07
N GLU A 22 6.82 17.17 4.08
CA GLU A 22 6.01 18.07 4.91
C GLU A 22 6.01 17.67 6.40
N TYR A 23 6.09 16.38 6.72
CA TYR A 23 5.94 15.86 8.09
C TYR A 23 7.19 15.13 8.59
N LYS A 24 8.39 15.52 8.10
CA LYS A 24 9.66 14.85 8.40
C LYS A 24 9.87 14.59 9.90
N THR A 25 9.65 15.59 10.74
CA THR A 25 9.86 15.50 12.20
C THR A 25 8.88 14.52 12.84
N PHE A 26 7.60 14.56 12.44
CA PHE A 26 6.57 13.67 12.97
C PHE A 26 6.77 12.21 12.54
N LEU A 27 7.32 11.98 11.35
CA LEU A 27 7.48 10.65 10.76
C LEU A 27 8.81 9.96 11.12
N GLN A 28 9.73 10.64 11.81
CA GLN A 28 11.10 10.18 12.03
C GLN A 28 11.19 8.82 12.74
N ASP A 29 10.24 8.52 13.63
CA ASP A 29 10.17 7.30 14.44
C ASP A 29 8.98 6.39 14.07
N LYS A 30 8.17 6.75 13.07
CA LYS A 30 6.92 6.04 12.73
C LYS A 30 7.05 5.03 11.60
N LEU A 31 8.20 5.04 10.92
CA LEU A 31 8.40 4.25 9.69
C LEU A 31 9.36 3.10 9.95
N TRP A 32 9.02 1.94 9.39
CA TRP A 32 9.92 0.78 9.38
C TRP A 32 10.95 0.96 8.26
N GLY A 33 12.03 1.67 8.61
CA GLY A 33 13.13 1.99 7.71
C GLY A 33 12.70 2.90 6.55
N ALA A 34 13.08 2.53 5.33
CA ALA A 34 12.80 3.30 4.12
C ALA A 34 11.36 3.11 3.59
N HIS A 35 10.58 2.19 4.16
CA HIS A 35 9.23 1.88 3.67
C HIS A 35 8.22 2.88 4.22
N PHE A 36 7.41 3.45 3.32
CA PHE A 36 6.29 4.32 3.68
C PHE A 36 4.96 3.59 3.57
N TRP A 37 4.76 2.90 2.44
CA TRP A 37 3.63 2.02 2.20
C TRP A 37 4.11 0.57 2.18
N SER A 38 3.20 -0.39 2.46
CA SER A 38 3.45 -1.80 2.17
C SER A 38 3.74 -1.99 0.67
N PRO A 39 4.51 -3.01 0.26
CA PRO A 39 4.79 -3.25 -1.15
C PRO A 39 3.51 -3.61 -1.94
N GLY A 40 2.60 -4.37 -1.33
CA GLY A 40 1.32 -4.77 -1.94
C GLY A 40 0.32 -3.64 -2.15
N TYR A 41 -0.69 -3.91 -2.97
CA TYR A 41 -1.89 -3.08 -3.12
C TYR A 41 -3.07 -3.97 -3.51
N PHE A 42 -4.27 -3.55 -3.13
CA PHE A 42 -5.52 -4.19 -3.55
C PHE A 42 -6.38 -3.16 -4.29
N ILE A 43 -6.99 -3.58 -5.39
CA ILE A 43 -7.95 -2.78 -6.14
C ILE A 43 -9.08 -3.68 -6.62
N SER A 44 -10.31 -3.22 -6.45
CA SER A 44 -11.49 -3.90 -6.96
C SER A 44 -12.52 -2.86 -7.40
N SER A 45 -13.27 -3.17 -8.46
CA SER A 45 -14.38 -2.33 -8.90
C SER A 45 -15.55 -2.47 -7.93
N THR A 46 -16.24 -1.37 -7.66
CA THR A 46 -17.49 -1.38 -6.89
C THR A 46 -18.58 -2.07 -7.71
N GLY A 47 -18.70 -3.38 -7.51
CA GLY A 47 -19.75 -4.23 -8.07
C GLY A 47 -20.31 -5.25 -7.10
N ASN A 48 -19.53 -5.79 -6.15
CA ASN A 48 -20.00 -6.68 -5.07
C ASN A 48 -18.86 -7.09 -4.08
N VAL A 49 -18.02 -6.16 -3.61
CA VAL A 49 -16.98 -6.55 -2.64
C VAL A 49 -17.56 -6.54 -1.22
N SER A 50 -17.72 -7.74 -0.65
CA SER A 50 -18.09 -7.92 0.76
C SER A 50 -16.88 -7.68 1.67
N ILE A 51 -17.12 -7.30 2.93
CA ILE A 51 -16.08 -7.07 3.94
C ILE A 51 -15.15 -8.29 4.11
N ASP A 52 -15.69 -9.50 3.94
CA ASP A 52 -14.96 -10.76 4.05
C ASP A 52 -13.89 -10.90 2.95
N VAL A 53 -14.19 -10.43 1.73
CA VAL A 53 -13.26 -10.43 0.60
C VAL A 53 -12.09 -9.47 0.88
N LEU A 54 -12.37 -8.31 1.49
CA LEU A 54 -11.33 -7.37 1.91
C LEU A 54 -10.41 -7.97 2.97
N ASN A 55 -10.99 -8.59 4.00
CA ASN A 55 -10.23 -9.23 5.07
C ASN A 55 -9.37 -10.38 4.53
N GLN A 56 -9.94 -11.22 3.66
CA GLN A 56 -9.22 -12.33 3.04
C GLN A 56 -8.02 -11.85 2.22
N GLU A 57 -8.16 -10.72 1.52
CA GLU A 57 -7.06 -10.17 0.72
C GLU A 57 -5.94 -9.57 1.58
N VAL A 58 -6.28 -8.88 2.69
CA VAL A 58 -5.27 -8.40 3.65
C VAL A 58 -4.46 -9.58 4.20
N GLU A 59 -5.14 -10.67 4.55
CA GLU A 59 -4.47 -11.89 5.02
C GLU A 59 -3.65 -12.59 3.94
N ASN A 60 -4.12 -12.62 2.69
CA ASN A 60 -3.34 -13.12 1.56
C ASN A 60 -2.05 -12.32 1.36
N GLN A 61 -2.13 -10.99 1.43
CA GLN A 61 -0.96 -10.12 1.32
C GLN A 61 0.03 -10.36 2.45
N ARG A 62 -0.44 -10.50 3.70
CA ARG A 62 0.40 -10.85 4.85
C ARG A 62 1.11 -12.20 4.66
N ARG A 63 0.37 -13.23 4.24
CA ARG A 63 0.94 -14.56 3.95
C ARG A 63 2.00 -14.51 2.86
N LYS A 64 1.74 -13.79 1.76
CA LYS A 64 2.70 -13.65 0.66
C LYS A 64 4.01 -13.01 1.13
N ILE A 65 3.91 -11.93 1.91
CA ILE A 65 5.09 -11.27 2.49
C ILE A 65 5.87 -12.22 3.42
N ALA A 66 5.16 -13.03 4.22
CA ALA A 66 5.79 -13.98 5.14
C ALA A 66 6.46 -15.18 4.46
N LEU A 67 6.05 -15.55 3.24
CA LEU A 67 6.62 -16.66 2.45
C LEU A 67 7.84 -16.25 1.61
N GLU A 68 8.06 -14.95 1.42
CA GLU A 68 9.20 -14.40 0.68
C GLU A 68 10.44 -14.17 1.57
N HIS A 69 10.38 -14.59 2.84
CA HIS A 69 11.44 -14.55 3.85
C HIS A 69 11.74 -15.95 4.38
#